data_AF-A0A9E2EP24-F1
#
_entry.id   AF-A0A9E2EP24-F1
#
_cell.length_a   1.000
_cell.length_b   1.000
_cell.length_c   1.000
_cell.angle_alpha   90.00
_cell.angle_beta   90.00
_cell.angle_gamma   90.00
#
_symmetry.space_group_name_H-M   'P 1'
#
loop_
_entity.id
_entity.type
_entity.pdbx_description
1 polymer ?
#
loop_
_entity_poly.entity_id
_entity_poly.type
_entity_poly.pdbx_seq_one_letter_code
_entity_poly.pdbx_strand_id
1 'polypeptide(L)'
;HIYNKTGEALLSGASKLIWCQIQHIGEVLNNANLNAWDIQCIGSDFDGIINPIDGYYTFSDFTTLRRHLINHAEAYLNSAEGNRLRPQNQLPGVQIIDKFLVENADAFLRKWFGGMTV
;
A
#
# COMPACT_ATOMS: atom_id res chain seq x y z
N HIS A 1 17.51 15.57 15.45
CA HIS A 1 16.12 16.07 15.53
C HIS A 1 15.07 14.95 15.48
N ILE A 2 15.26 13.83 16.19
CA ILE A 2 14.34 12.67 16.13
C ILE A 2 13.58 12.42 17.44
N TYR A 3 13.86 13.17 18.52
CA TYR A 3 13.32 12.90 19.85
C TYR A 3 11.99 13.59 20.21
N ASN A 4 11.36 14.35 19.30
CA ASN A 4 10.14 15.13 19.60
C ASN A 4 8.94 14.84 18.67
N LYS A 5 8.88 13.68 18.00
CA LYS A 5 7.69 13.30 17.22
C LYS A 5 6.77 12.42 18.08
N THR A 6 5.47 12.74 18.12
CA THR A 6 4.45 11.87 18.69
C THR A 6 4.39 10.55 17.92
N GLY A 7 3.89 9.47 18.55
CA GLY A 7 3.77 8.15 17.91
C GLY A 7 3.04 8.21 16.56
N GLU A 8 1.95 8.97 16.47
CA GLU A 8 1.18 9.15 15.23
C GLU A 8 2.01 9.81 14.10
N ALA A 9 2.92 10.73 14.43
CA ALA A 9 3.78 11.37 13.43
C ALA A 9 4.88 10.43 12.91
N LEU A 10 5.32 9.47 13.73
CA LEU A 10 6.25 8.41 13.30
C LEU A 10 5.54 7.41 12.39
N LEU A 11 4.35 6.93 12.77
CA LEU A 11 3.51 6.03 11.98
C LEU A 11 3.13 6.63 10.62
N SER A 12 2.72 7.90 10.61
CA SER A 12 2.43 8.63 9.37
C SER A 12 3.67 8.78 8.46
N GLY A 13 4.85 9.00 9.04
CA GLY A 13 6.11 9.05 8.29
C GLY A 13 6.51 7.70 7.70
N ALA A 14 6.38 6.63 8.49
CA ALA A 14 6.62 5.25 8.08
C ALA A 14 5.71 4.81 6.92
N SER A 15 4.40 5.02 7.07
CA SER A 15 3.42 4.74 6.01
C SER A 15 3.66 5.57 4.75
N LYS A 16 4.23 6.79 4.87
CA LYS A 16 4.59 7.59 3.70
C LYS A 16 5.69 6.93 2.87
N LEU A 17 6.67 6.27 3.49
CA LEU A 17 7.71 5.54 2.77
C LEU A 17 7.12 4.40 1.96
N ILE A 18 6.22 3.60 2.55
CA ILE A 18 5.49 2.54 1.84
C ILE A 18 4.70 3.14 0.68
N TRP A 19 3.95 4.22 0.93
CA TRP A 19 3.18 4.89 -0.11
C TRP A 19 4.05 5.35 -1.29
N CYS A 20 5.22 5.93 -1.04
CA CYS A 20 6.11 6.38 -2.11
C CYS A 20 6.50 5.22 -3.05
N GLN A 21 6.68 4.02 -2.53
CA GLN A 21 6.94 2.84 -3.35
C GLN A 21 5.71 2.42 -4.16
N ILE A 22 4.53 2.38 -3.52
CA ILE A 22 3.26 2.07 -4.21
C ILE A 22 3.04 3.05 -5.37
N GLN A 23 3.17 4.35 -5.09
CA GLN A 23 3.04 5.43 -6.07
C GLN A 23 4.03 5.25 -7.21
N HIS A 24 5.32 5.04 -6.91
CA HIS A 24 6.35 4.93 -7.93
C HIS A 24 6.09 3.78 -8.91
N ILE A 25 5.77 2.59 -8.41
CA ILE A 25 5.43 1.44 -9.25
C ILE A 25 4.19 1.75 -10.09
N GLY A 26 3.18 2.39 -9.48
CA GLY A 26 1.97 2.79 -10.19
C GLY A 26 2.23 3.76 -11.34
N GLU A 27 3.10 4.76 -11.13
CA GLU A 27 3.49 5.73 -12.16
C GLU A 27 4.29 5.08 -13.30
N VAL A 28 5.21 4.16 -12.96
CA VAL A 28 5.99 3.40 -13.96
C VAL A 28 5.05 2.62 -14.90
N LEU A 29 4.09 1.89 -14.33
CA LEU A 29 3.14 1.10 -15.10
C LEU A 29 2.15 1.96 -15.87
N ASN A 30 1.67 3.06 -15.27
CA ASN A 30 0.81 4.02 -15.94
C ASN A 30 1.49 4.62 -17.18
N ASN A 31 2.77 4.98 -17.08
CA ASN A 31 3.55 5.51 -18.18
C ASN A 31 3.73 4.48 -19.30
N ALA A 32 3.86 3.21 -18.95
CA ALA A 32 3.89 2.07 -19.88
C ALA A 32 2.50 1.66 -20.44
N ASN A 33 1.42 2.37 -20.08
CA ASN A 33 0.03 2.01 -20.43
C ASN A 33 -0.39 0.61 -19.94
N LEU A 34 0.12 0.21 -18.78
CA LEU A 34 -0.23 -1.04 -18.10
C LEU A 34 -1.16 -0.78 -16.91
N ASN A 35 -1.75 -1.85 -16.40
CA ASN A 35 -2.49 -1.83 -15.13
C ASN A 35 -1.51 -1.56 -13.98
N ALA A 36 -1.75 -0.49 -13.24
CA ALA A 36 -0.85 0.00 -12.21
C ALA A 36 -0.98 -0.70 -10.85
N TRP A 37 -2.16 -1.24 -10.54
CA TRP A 37 -2.56 -1.51 -9.15
C TRP A 37 -2.76 -2.99 -8.82
N ASP A 38 -2.91 -3.86 -9.83
CA ASP A 38 -3.20 -5.29 -9.62
C ASP A 38 -1.96 -6.19 -9.50
N ILE A 39 -0.77 -5.61 -9.25
CA ILE A 39 0.51 -6.35 -9.30
C ILE A 39 1.34 -6.29 -8.01
N GLN A 40 0.98 -5.43 -7.06
CA GLN A 40 1.78 -5.13 -5.87
C GLN A 40 1.11 -5.73 -4.63
N CYS A 41 1.89 -6.28 -3.70
CA CYS A 41 1.37 -6.68 -2.40
C CYS A 41 2.37 -6.36 -1.29
N ILE A 42 1.87 -6.25 -0.05
CA ILE A 42 2.73 -6.13 1.13
C ILE A 42 3.28 -7.50 1.54
N GLY A 43 4.60 -7.63 1.57
CA GLY A 43 5.31 -8.69 2.30
C GLY A 43 5.75 -8.10 3.62
N SER A 44 4.97 -8.29 4.68
CA SER A 44 5.21 -7.64 5.96
C SER A 44 6.21 -8.37 6.86
N ASP A 45 6.66 -9.57 6.46
CA ASP A 45 7.63 -10.41 7.18
C ASP A 45 7.37 -10.47 8.70
N PHE A 46 6.09 -10.50 9.09
CA PHE A 46 5.62 -10.54 10.48
C PHE A 46 5.95 -11.87 11.21
N ASP A 47 6.71 -12.78 10.59
CA ASP A 47 7.18 -14.04 11.21
C ASP A 47 8.39 -13.86 12.15
N GLY A 48 8.88 -12.61 12.29
CA GLY A 48 9.80 -12.20 13.36
C GLY A 48 11.28 -12.12 12.96
N ILE A 49 11.61 -12.08 11.66
CA ILE A 49 13.00 -12.11 11.18
C ILE A 49 13.56 -10.73 10.79
N ILE A 50 12.72 -9.74 10.47
CA ILE A 50 13.17 -8.38 10.11
C ILE A 50 12.57 -7.35 11.08
N ASN A 51 13.38 -6.36 11.47
CA ASN A 51 12.92 -5.22 12.29
C ASN A 51 11.69 -4.60 11.61
N PRO A 52 10.50 -4.72 12.21
CA PRO A 52 9.29 -4.13 11.62
C PRO A 52 9.49 -2.62 11.50
N ILE A 53 8.81 -2.03 10.52
CA ILE A 53 8.78 -0.57 10.39
C ILE A 53 8.34 0.00 11.75
N ASP A 54 9.21 0.80 12.38
CA ASP A 54 9.03 1.31 13.74
C ASP A 54 7.57 1.77 13.99
N GLY A 55 6.84 1.00 14.80
CA GLY A 55 5.49 1.35 15.28
C GLY A 55 4.34 0.46 14.81
N TYR A 56 4.52 -0.41 13.81
CA TYR A 56 3.47 -1.32 13.34
C TYR A 56 3.72 -2.77 13.79
N TYR A 57 3.20 -3.16 14.98
CA TYR A 57 3.55 -4.42 15.65
C TYR A 57 2.36 -5.39 15.85
N THR A 58 1.11 -4.92 15.72
CA THR A 58 -0.13 -5.65 16.06
C THR A 58 -1.21 -5.51 14.99
N PHE A 59 -2.25 -6.35 15.02
CA PHE A 59 -3.41 -6.27 14.11
C PHE A 59 -4.10 -4.88 14.14
N SER A 60 -4.15 -4.24 15.31
CA SER A 60 -4.60 -2.85 15.45
C SER A 60 -3.75 -1.85 14.66
N ASP A 61 -2.45 -2.11 14.55
CA ASP A 61 -1.54 -1.24 13.82
C ASP A 61 -1.75 -1.35 12.31
N PHE A 62 -2.24 -2.48 11.80
CA PHE A 62 -2.59 -2.63 10.37
C PHE A 62 -3.81 -1.78 9.99
N THR A 63 -4.78 -1.62 10.90
CA THR A 63 -5.91 -0.68 10.69
C THR A 63 -5.39 0.76 10.60
N THR A 64 -4.42 1.12 11.45
CA THR A 64 -3.76 2.43 11.42
C THR A 64 -2.93 2.62 10.16
N LEU A 65 -2.18 1.60 9.73
CA LEU A 65 -1.40 1.60 8.50
C LEU A 65 -2.31 1.83 7.30
N ARG A 66 -3.39 1.04 7.19
CA ARG A 66 -4.39 1.17 6.14
C ARG A 66 -4.94 2.58 6.08
N ARG A 67 -5.35 3.15 7.22
CA ARG A 67 -5.86 4.53 7.30
C ARG A 67 -4.84 5.55 6.78
N HIS A 68 -3.58 5.48 7.20
CA HIS A 68 -2.57 6.41 6.71
C HIS A 68 -2.25 6.23 5.22
N LEU A 69 -2.17 4.99 4.73
CA LEU A 69 -1.96 4.71 3.32
C LEU A 69 -3.11 5.26 2.47
N ILE A 70 -4.36 5.12 2.92
CA ILE A 70 -5.52 5.71 2.24
C ILE A 70 -5.38 7.24 2.19
N ASN A 71 -5.00 7.88 3.29
CA ASN A 71 -4.80 9.33 3.30
C ASN A 71 -3.71 9.77 2.29
N HIS A 72 -2.61 9.02 2.19
CA HIS A 72 -1.56 9.32 1.22
C HIS A 72 -2.02 9.09 -0.22
N ALA A 73 -2.81 8.04 -0.46
CA ALA A 73 -3.37 7.72 -1.77
C ALA A 73 -4.36 8.79 -2.24
N GLU A 74 -5.31 9.16 -1.39
CA GLU A 74 -6.29 10.21 -1.70
C GLU A 74 -5.60 11.57 -1.91
N ALA A 75 -4.60 11.91 -1.10
CA ALA A 75 -3.82 13.13 -1.29
C ALA A 75 -3.09 13.15 -2.66
N TYR A 76 -2.55 12.00 -3.08
CA TYR A 76 -1.94 11.85 -4.40
C TYR A 76 -2.96 11.96 -5.53
N LEU A 77 -4.11 11.27 -5.44
CA LEU A 77 -5.14 11.29 -6.47
C LEU A 77 -5.72 12.69 -6.69
N ASN A 78 -5.79 13.51 -5.63
CA ASN A 78 -6.21 14.91 -5.71
C ASN A 78 -5.09 15.89 -6.14
N SER A 79 -3.87 15.40 -6.37
CA SER A 79 -2.73 16.22 -6.82
C SER A 79 -2.68 16.38 -8.34
N ALA A 80 -1.80 17.27 -8.84
CA ALA A 80 -1.57 17.42 -10.27
C ALA A 80 -1.01 16.13 -10.90
N GLU A 81 -0.20 15.39 -10.16
CA GLU A 81 0.40 14.13 -10.57
C GLU A 81 -0.64 13.02 -10.69
N GLY A 82 -1.50 12.86 -9.67
CA GLY A 82 -2.58 11.87 -9.70
C GLY A 82 -3.59 12.12 -10.83
N ASN A 83 -3.90 13.39 -11.11
CA ASN A 83 -4.77 13.77 -12.23
C ASN A 83 -4.18 13.44 -13.62
N ARG A 84 -2.87 13.14 -13.72
CA ARG A 84 -2.23 12.69 -14.97
C ARG A 84 -2.28 11.17 -15.17
N LEU A 85 -2.78 10.40 -14.20
CA LEU A 85 -3.01 8.98 -14.39
C LEU A 85 -3.98 8.77 -15.56
N ARG A 86 -3.73 7.73 -16.35
CA ARG A 86 -4.64 7.31 -17.42
C ARG A 86 -5.97 6.86 -16.80
N PRO A 87 -7.11 6.98 -17.51
CA PRO A 87 -8.42 6.66 -16.95
C PRO A 87 -8.51 5.28 -16.29
N GLN A 88 -7.87 4.25 -16.85
CA GLN A 88 -7.87 2.90 -16.28
C GLN A 88 -7.16 2.77 -14.93
N ASN A 89 -6.28 3.72 -14.60
CA ASN A 89 -5.51 3.74 -13.36
C ASN A 89 -6.05 4.77 -12.35
N GLN A 90 -7.15 5.47 -12.65
CA GLN A 90 -7.80 6.42 -11.73
C GLN A 90 -8.80 5.70 -10.80
N LEU A 91 -8.27 4.86 -9.91
CA LEU A 91 -9.07 4.18 -8.88
C LEU A 91 -9.15 5.03 -7.60
N PRO A 92 -10.23 4.93 -6.81
CA PRO A 92 -10.28 5.50 -5.47
C PRO A 92 -9.11 4.99 -4.61
N GLY A 93 -8.56 5.84 -3.74
CA GLY A 93 -7.39 5.51 -2.93
C GLY A 93 -7.63 4.31 -2.05
N VAL A 94 -8.84 4.18 -1.49
CA VAL A 94 -9.26 2.97 -0.74
C VAL A 94 -9.11 1.68 -1.55
N GLN A 95 -9.48 1.68 -2.83
CA GLN A 95 -9.36 0.50 -3.69
C GLN A 95 -7.90 0.18 -4.00
N ILE A 96 -7.07 1.19 -4.24
CA ILE A 96 -5.63 0.99 -4.47
C ILE A 96 -4.99 0.34 -3.24
N ILE A 97 -5.33 0.81 -2.04
CA ILE A 97 -4.78 0.29 -0.79
C ILE A 97 -5.31 -1.10 -0.46
N ASP A 98 -6.59 -1.38 -0.69
CA ASP A 98 -7.16 -2.72 -0.45
C ASP A 98 -6.55 -3.76 -1.40
N LYS A 99 -6.31 -3.40 -2.66
CA LYS A 99 -5.55 -4.20 -3.62
C LYS A 99 -4.16 -4.55 -3.11
N PHE A 100 -3.42 -3.55 -2.66
CA PHE A 100 -2.07 -3.72 -2.14
C PHE A 100 -2.00 -4.54 -0.85
N LEU A 101 -2.92 -4.30 0.10
CA LEU A 101 -2.86 -4.96 1.40
C LEU A 101 -3.41 -6.39 1.38
N VAL A 102 -4.41 -6.69 0.54
CA VAL A 102 -5.14 -7.97 0.61
C VAL A 102 -5.43 -8.54 -0.78
N GLU A 103 -6.14 -7.80 -1.64
CA GLU A 103 -6.83 -8.43 -2.79
C GLU A 103 -5.86 -9.05 -3.80
N ASN A 104 -4.70 -8.42 -4.06
CA ASN A 104 -3.74 -8.95 -5.02
C ASN A 104 -3.13 -10.28 -4.55
N ALA A 105 -2.81 -10.38 -3.25
CA ALA A 105 -2.29 -11.60 -2.66
C ALA A 105 -3.37 -12.70 -2.61
N ASP A 106 -4.60 -12.37 -2.19
CA ASP A 106 -5.72 -13.31 -2.18
C ASP A 106 -6.07 -13.81 -3.59
N ALA A 107 -6.11 -12.92 -4.58
CA ALA A 107 -6.35 -13.29 -5.98
C ALA A 107 -5.27 -14.23 -6.52
N PHE A 108 -4.00 -13.97 -6.19
CA PHE A 108 -2.90 -14.88 -6.52
C PHE A 108 -3.09 -16.25 -5.86
N LEU A 109 -3.38 -16.28 -4.55
CA LEU A 109 -3.57 -17.52 -3.81
C LEU A 109 -4.74 -18.35 -4.35
N ARG A 110 -5.89 -17.72 -4.61
CA ARG A 110 -7.06 -18.40 -5.19
C ARG A 110 -6.76 -18.99 -6.55
N LYS A 111 -6.06 -18.24 -7.41
CA LYS A 111 -5.72 -18.66 -8.77
C LYS A 111 -4.83 -19.90 -8.80
N TRP A 112 -3.87 -19.99 -7.89
CA TRP A 112 -2.83 -21.02 -7.95
C TRP A 112 -2.97 -22.13 -6.89
N PHE A 113 -3.63 -21.85 -5.77
CA PHE A 113 -3.74 -22.75 -4.62
C PHE A 113 -5.19 -23.04 -4.19
N GLY A 114 -6.19 -22.34 -4.74
CA GLY A 114 -7.61 -22.49 -4.37
C GLY A 114 -8.25 -23.84 -4.72
N GLY A 115 -7.56 -24.72 -5.45
CA GLY A 115 -8.00 -26.09 -5.77
C GLY A 115 -7.48 -27.18 -4.82
N MET A 116 -6.69 -26.84 -3.79
CA MET A 116 -6.26 -27.82 -2.79
C MET A 116 -7.31 -27.95 -1.69
N THR A 117 -8.29 -28.84 -1.90
CA THR A 117 -8.96 -29.51 -0.78
C THR A 117 -7.91 -30.28 0.00
N VAL A 118 -7.69 -29.90 1.25
CA VAL A 118 -7.00 -30.73 2.26
C VAL A 118 -7.91 -31.88 2.65
#